data_AF-A0AAF0ECF1-F1
#
_entry.id   AF-A0AAF0ECF1-F1
#
_cell.length_a   1.000
_cell.length_b   1.000
_cell.length_c   1.000
_cell.angle_alpha   90.00
_cell.angle_beta   90.00
_cell.angle_gamma   90.00
#
_symmetry.space_group_name_H-M   'P 1'
#
loop_
_entity.id
_entity.type
_entity.pdbx_description
1 polymer ?
#
loop_
_entity_poly.entity_id
_entity_poly.type
_entity_poly.pdbx_seq_one_letter_code
_entity_poly.pdbx_strand_id
1 'polypeptide(L)'
;MPPRLRISAGPDAHRLERLAVNDDEHFTIIDIEQFQGRITVRVKDFVGDEEDSSNRTSSATYFNHPYGSSMTYSIQVQDQPWAFSPLLATMYRVQAHRLYEADLGTGKSAQDCFEHEDWPPFPNGKSETDYIHDDITPLLYNLDDDKNPALNTDIEENEDVVQKMNEKSNPQAPRHRLSWIGYAKNRKNISLTEKDVLTFDFCNGYPA
;
A
#
# COMPACT_ATOMS: atom_id res chain seq x y z
N MET A 1 25.45 14.36 22.62
CA MET A 1 24.62 14.84 21.49
C MET A 1 23.29 14.13 21.55
N PRO A 2 22.15 14.84 21.43
CA PRO A 2 20.87 14.18 21.27
C PRO A 2 20.87 13.36 19.96
N PRO A 3 20.19 12.20 19.93
CA PRO A 3 20.07 11.38 18.72
C PRO A 3 19.35 12.18 17.61
N ARG A 4 19.85 12.07 16.37
CA ARG A 4 19.19 12.63 15.17
C ARG A 4 18.56 11.49 14.39
N LEU A 5 17.27 11.60 14.10
CA LEU A 5 16.56 10.68 13.22
C LEU A 5 16.74 11.16 11.78
N ARG A 6 17.23 10.28 10.91
CA ARG A 6 17.32 10.51 9.46
C ARG A 6 16.49 9.46 8.75
N ILE A 7 15.68 9.89 7.79
CA ILE A 7 14.80 9.03 7.02
C ILE A 7 15.23 9.12 5.57
N SER A 8 15.53 7.98 4.98
CA SER A 8 16.04 7.87 3.62
C SER A 8 15.56 6.57 2.97
N ALA A 9 15.29 6.61 1.68
CA ALA A 9 14.99 5.42 0.88
C ALA A 9 15.69 5.53 -0.48
N GLY A 10 15.79 4.41 -1.16
CA GLY A 10 16.39 4.31 -2.47
C GLY A 10 16.58 2.85 -2.87
N PRO A 11 17.11 2.60 -4.08
CA PRO A 11 17.12 1.26 -4.68
C PRO A 11 17.96 0.24 -3.90
N ASP A 12 18.93 0.68 -3.11
CA ASP A 12 19.71 -0.19 -2.24
C ASP A 12 20.34 0.58 -1.06
N ALA A 13 21.01 -0.14 -0.17
CA ALA A 13 21.64 0.40 1.03
C ALA A 13 22.77 1.42 0.78
N HIS A 14 23.29 1.51 -0.45
CA HIS A 14 24.36 2.44 -0.82
C HIS A 14 23.86 3.66 -1.60
N ARG A 15 22.69 3.56 -2.22
CA ARG A 15 22.03 4.62 -2.99
C ARG A 15 20.76 5.07 -2.27
N LEU A 16 20.93 5.70 -1.11
CA LEU A 16 19.83 6.23 -0.32
C LEU A 16 19.74 7.75 -0.47
N GLU A 17 18.54 8.23 -0.74
CA GLU A 17 18.21 9.65 -0.79
C GLU A 17 17.33 10.03 0.40
N ARG A 18 17.46 11.28 0.88
CA ARG A 18 16.66 11.74 2.02
C ARG A 18 15.21 11.90 1.59
N LEU A 19 14.31 11.43 2.44
CA LEU A 19 12.87 11.56 2.22
C LEU A 19 12.33 12.84 2.83
N ALA A 20 11.41 13.50 2.11
CA ALA A 20 10.53 14.51 2.67
C ALA A 20 9.49 13.82 3.56
N VAL A 21 9.58 14.03 4.88
CA VAL A 21 8.68 13.39 5.85
C VAL A 21 7.42 14.23 6.03
N ASN A 22 6.28 13.57 6.21
CA ASN A 22 4.96 14.19 6.30
C ASN A 22 4.57 15.00 5.04
N ASP A 23 5.18 14.69 3.90
CA ASP A 23 4.87 15.29 2.60
C ASP A 23 4.19 14.25 1.72
N ASP A 24 2.86 14.24 1.79
CA ASP A 24 2.03 13.28 1.04
C ASP A 24 1.85 13.66 -0.43
N GLU A 25 2.22 14.89 -0.82
CA GLU A 25 2.18 15.36 -2.21
C GLU A 25 3.46 15.01 -2.97
N HIS A 26 4.59 14.85 -2.27
CA HIS A 26 5.89 14.53 -2.85
C HIS A 26 6.42 13.18 -2.38
N PHE A 27 5.83 12.10 -2.89
CA PHE A 27 6.32 10.73 -2.66
C PHE A 27 7.64 10.48 -3.39
N THR A 28 8.44 9.55 -2.87
CA THR A 28 9.68 9.09 -3.52
C THR A 28 9.42 7.90 -4.42
N ILE A 29 9.92 7.97 -5.65
CA ILE A 29 9.85 6.89 -6.63
C ILE A 29 11.13 6.06 -6.54
N ILE A 30 10.99 4.75 -6.45
CA ILE A 30 12.09 3.81 -6.68
C ILE A 30 11.73 3.04 -7.95
N ASP A 31 12.55 3.21 -8.99
CA ASP A 31 12.41 2.54 -10.29
C ASP A 31 13.66 1.72 -10.57
N ILE A 32 13.60 0.43 -10.21
CA ILE A 32 14.59 -0.59 -10.55
C ILE A 32 13.89 -1.84 -11.05
N GLU A 33 14.61 -2.69 -11.76
CA GLU A 33 14.08 -3.94 -12.31
C GLU A 33 13.42 -4.84 -11.24
N GLN A 34 13.89 -4.79 -9.99
CA GLN A 34 13.37 -5.62 -8.89
C GLN A 34 12.23 -4.98 -8.10
N PHE A 35 11.98 -3.67 -8.26
CA PHE A 35 10.99 -2.90 -7.50
C PHE A 35 10.65 -1.61 -8.26
N GLN A 36 9.36 -1.41 -8.53
CA GLN A 36 8.85 -0.22 -9.21
C GLN A 36 7.69 0.35 -8.41
N GLY A 37 8.00 1.31 -7.54
CA GLY A 37 7.04 1.76 -6.56
C GLY A 37 7.24 3.15 -6.02
N ARG A 38 6.24 3.58 -5.26
CA ARG A 38 6.14 4.88 -4.58
C ARG A 38 6.19 4.68 -3.08
N ILE A 39 6.93 5.53 -2.38
CA ILE A 39 7.10 5.48 -0.93
C ILE A 39 6.88 6.87 -0.32
N THR A 40 6.10 6.95 0.75
CA THR A 40 6.08 8.12 1.64
C THR A 40 6.24 7.68 3.10
N VAL A 41 6.77 8.58 3.93
CA VAL A 41 6.99 8.33 5.35
C VAL A 41 6.38 9.48 6.15
N ARG A 42 5.62 9.10 7.17
CA ARG A 42 4.97 10.01 8.12
C ARG A 42 5.48 9.71 9.51
N VAL A 43 5.81 10.75 10.27
CA VAL A 43 6.23 10.63 11.66
C VAL A 43 5.56 11.73 12.46
N LYS A 44 4.86 11.32 13.52
CA LYS A 44 4.13 12.25 14.39
C LYS A 44 5.11 13.11 15.17
N ASP A 45 4.80 14.40 15.27
CA ASP A 45 5.60 15.40 15.97
C ASP A 45 7.05 15.52 15.46
N PHE A 46 7.26 15.30 14.15
CA PHE A 46 8.57 15.32 13.49
C PHE A 46 8.53 16.04 12.13
N VAL A 47 9.42 17.02 11.92
CA VAL A 47 9.45 17.88 10.71
C VAL A 47 10.51 17.42 9.69
N GLY A 48 11.38 16.46 10.05
CA GLY A 48 12.57 16.12 9.27
C GLY A 48 13.76 17.03 9.56
N ASP A 49 14.85 16.87 8.80
CA ASP A 49 16.00 17.80 8.85
C ASP A 49 15.64 19.14 8.17
N GLU A 50 16.07 20.26 8.78
CA GLU A 50 15.58 21.65 8.59
C GLU A 50 15.80 22.30 7.20
N GLU A 51 16.53 21.70 6.26
CA GLU A 51 17.02 22.41 5.05
C GLU A 51 15.96 22.68 3.95
N ASP A 52 14.75 22.11 4.03
CA ASP A 52 13.70 22.22 2.99
C ASP A 52 12.38 22.84 3.49
N SER A 53 12.45 23.72 4.50
CA SER A 53 11.36 23.97 5.47
C SER A 53 10.17 24.86 5.05
N SER A 54 9.82 25.06 3.77
CA SER A 54 8.77 26.05 3.47
C SER A 54 7.31 25.56 3.63
N ASN A 55 7.04 24.25 3.62
CA ASN A 55 5.65 23.72 3.68
C ASN A 55 5.44 22.45 4.55
N ARG A 56 6.44 22.01 5.32
CA ARG A 56 6.34 20.76 6.09
C ARG A 56 5.65 20.96 7.44
N THR A 57 4.66 20.12 7.75
CA THR A 57 4.00 20.09 9.06
C THR A 57 4.69 19.09 9.99
N SER A 58 4.74 19.40 11.28
CA SER A 58 5.21 18.45 12.31
C SER A 58 4.32 17.23 12.46
N SER A 59 3.11 17.26 11.90
CA SER A 59 2.17 16.15 11.89
C SER A 59 1.43 16.11 10.55
N ALA A 60 1.45 14.95 9.90
CA ALA A 60 0.61 14.68 8.74
C ALA A 60 -0.87 14.62 9.14
N THR A 61 -1.78 14.91 8.19
CA THR A 61 -3.24 14.74 8.36
C THR A 61 -3.60 13.31 8.75
N TYR A 62 -2.79 12.33 8.35
CA TYR A 62 -2.94 10.91 8.69
C TYR A 62 -3.20 10.69 10.18
N PHE A 63 -2.46 11.38 11.05
CA PHE A 63 -2.55 11.22 12.51
C PHE A 63 -3.82 11.85 13.12
N ASN A 64 -4.66 12.51 12.33
CA ASN A 64 -5.94 13.06 12.80
C ASN A 64 -7.12 12.12 12.49
N HIS A 65 -6.91 11.09 11.67
CA HIS A 65 -7.97 10.13 11.32
C HIS A 65 -8.11 9.04 12.39
N PRO A 66 -9.30 8.43 12.55
CA PRO A 66 -9.54 7.40 13.56
C PRO A 66 -8.47 6.31 13.57
N TYR A 67 -8.05 5.88 12.38
CA TYR A 67 -6.99 4.90 12.19
C TYR A 67 -5.60 5.41 12.59
N GLY A 68 -5.14 6.51 11.98
CA GLY A 68 -3.79 7.03 12.21
C GLY A 68 -3.59 7.70 13.57
N SER A 69 -4.67 8.04 14.29
CA SER A 69 -4.62 8.78 15.56
C SER A 69 -3.80 8.11 16.67
N SER A 70 -3.81 6.78 16.68
CA SER A 70 -3.06 5.95 17.63
C SER A 70 -1.64 5.60 17.17
N MET A 71 -1.27 5.97 15.94
CA MET A 71 0.03 5.63 15.36
C MET A 71 1.06 6.73 15.63
N THR A 72 2.33 6.33 15.67
CA THR A 72 3.48 7.23 15.88
C THR A 72 4.27 7.47 14.60
N TYR A 73 4.22 6.51 13.68
CA TYR A 73 4.75 6.63 12.32
C TYR A 73 3.93 5.76 11.36
N SER A 74 4.04 6.09 10.07
CA SER A 74 3.48 5.33 8.95
C SER A 74 4.48 5.35 7.79
N ILE A 75 4.71 4.19 7.19
CA ILE A 75 5.50 4.01 5.97
C ILE A 75 4.54 3.43 4.95
N GLN A 76 4.18 4.22 3.95
CA GLN A 76 3.25 3.83 2.92
C GLN A 76 4.01 3.51 1.64
N VAL A 77 3.71 2.35 1.08
CA VAL A 77 4.34 1.85 -0.14
C VAL A 77 3.27 1.43 -1.13
N GLN A 78 3.49 1.73 -2.41
CA GLN A 78 2.72 1.18 -3.51
C GLN A 78 3.66 0.59 -4.56
N ASP A 79 3.44 -0.65 -4.97
CA ASP A 79 4.33 -1.42 -5.84
C ASP A 79 3.57 -2.49 -6.63
N GLN A 80 4.23 -3.11 -7.60
CA GLN A 80 3.79 -4.31 -8.33
C GLN A 80 4.61 -5.54 -7.89
N PRO A 81 4.16 -6.25 -6.86
CA PRO A 81 4.93 -7.36 -6.31
C PRO A 81 4.78 -8.64 -7.12
N TRP A 82 5.91 -9.31 -7.37
CA TRP A 82 5.98 -10.58 -8.11
C TRP A 82 5.84 -11.83 -7.22
N ALA A 83 6.01 -11.74 -5.89
CA ALA A 83 5.80 -12.85 -4.94
C ALA A 83 5.73 -12.38 -3.47
N PHE A 84 4.53 -12.11 -2.94
CA PHE A 84 4.41 -11.50 -1.60
C PHE A 84 3.25 -11.98 -0.71
N SER A 85 2.88 -13.27 -0.77
CA SER A 85 1.85 -13.81 0.14
C SER A 85 2.18 -13.70 1.65
N PRO A 86 3.45 -13.74 2.11
CA PRO A 86 3.78 -13.47 3.52
C PRO A 86 3.66 -11.98 3.90
N LEU A 87 3.92 -11.05 2.97
CA LEU A 87 3.73 -9.62 3.21
C LEU A 87 2.25 -9.31 3.42
N LEU A 88 1.37 -9.87 2.58
CA LEU A 88 -0.07 -9.77 2.77
C LEU A 88 -0.55 -10.27 4.14
N ALA A 89 0.20 -11.13 4.82
CA ALA A 89 -0.14 -11.62 6.16
C ALA A 89 0.35 -10.71 7.30
N THR A 90 1.34 -9.86 7.03
CA THR A 90 2.06 -9.10 8.06
C THR A 90 1.76 -7.60 8.00
N MET A 91 1.24 -7.11 6.88
CA MET A 91 0.82 -5.71 6.77
C MET A 91 -0.42 -5.44 7.62
N TYR A 92 -0.41 -4.28 8.29
CA TYR A 92 -1.51 -3.83 9.13
C TYR A 92 -2.72 -3.43 8.27
N ARG A 93 -2.48 -2.70 7.17
CA ARG A 93 -3.42 -2.52 6.06
C ARG A 93 -2.75 -2.80 4.72
N VAL A 94 -3.52 -3.43 3.83
CA VAL A 94 -3.12 -3.65 2.45
C VAL A 94 -4.34 -3.56 1.55
N GLN A 95 -4.16 -2.88 0.43
CA GLN A 95 -5.13 -2.71 -0.63
C GLN A 95 -4.55 -3.28 -1.92
N ALA A 96 -5.29 -4.18 -2.54
CA ALA A 96 -4.99 -4.69 -3.87
C ALA A 96 -5.84 -3.95 -4.91
N HIS A 97 -5.26 -3.75 -6.08
CA HIS A 97 -5.95 -3.28 -7.26
C HIS A 97 -5.48 -4.10 -8.45
N ARG A 98 -6.41 -4.63 -9.24
CA ARG A 98 -6.11 -5.46 -10.41
C ARG A 98 -6.41 -4.69 -11.67
N LEU A 99 -5.37 -4.52 -12.49
CA LEU A 99 -5.38 -3.76 -13.75
C LEU A 99 -5.82 -4.67 -14.90
N TYR A 100 -7.13 -4.85 -15.05
CA TYR A 100 -7.70 -5.81 -16.01
C TYR A 100 -7.40 -5.44 -17.47
N GLU A 101 -7.53 -4.15 -17.80
CA GLU A 101 -7.42 -3.64 -19.18
C GLU A 101 -6.06 -3.01 -19.52
N ALA A 102 -5.26 -2.64 -18.51
CA ALA A 102 -4.00 -1.94 -18.73
C ALA A 102 -2.94 -2.82 -19.43
N ASP A 103 -2.34 -2.30 -20.50
CA ASP A 103 -1.14 -2.84 -21.13
C ASP A 103 0.10 -2.14 -20.57
N LEU A 104 0.48 -2.54 -19.36
CA LEU A 104 1.57 -1.92 -18.59
C LEU A 104 2.95 -2.15 -19.21
N GLY A 105 3.07 -3.09 -20.15
CA GLY A 105 4.31 -3.33 -20.90
C GLY A 105 4.68 -2.20 -21.87
N THR A 106 3.84 -1.18 -22.02
CA THR A 106 4.05 -0.05 -22.93
C THR A 106 4.69 1.18 -22.27
N GLY A 107 4.76 1.22 -20.94
CA GLY A 107 5.41 2.30 -20.20
C GLY A 107 6.92 2.34 -20.46
N LYS A 108 7.49 3.54 -20.65
CA LYS A 108 8.94 3.71 -20.85
C LYS A 108 9.71 3.83 -19.53
N SER A 109 9.00 4.02 -18.42
CA SER A 109 9.50 4.15 -17.05
C SER A 109 8.39 3.80 -16.05
N ALA A 110 8.75 3.54 -14.78
CA ALA A 110 7.74 3.33 -13.73
C ALA A 110 6.85 4.56 -13.54
N GLN A 111 7.39 5.76 -13.73
CA GLN A 111 6.63 7.01 -13.65
C GLN A 111 5.51 7.08 -14.70
N ASP A 112 5.81 6.68 -15.95
CA ASP A 112 4.79 6.63 -17.00
C ASP A 112 3.67 5.63 -16.65
N CYS A 113 4.02 4.50 -16.04
CA CYS A 113 3.03 3.51 -15.59
C CYS A 113 2.10 4.08 -14.50
N PHE A 114 2.63 4.90 -13.58
CA PHE A 114 1.85 5.53 -12.52
C PHE A 114 0.87 6.61 -13.00
N GLU A 115 1.08 7.14 -14.20
CA GLU A 115 0.22 8.14 -14.85
C GLU A 115 -0.91 7.48 -15.68
N HIS A 116 -0.90 6.15 -15.82
CA HIS A 116 -1.95 5.42 -16.52
C HIS A 116 -3.31 5.54 -15.80
N GLU A 117 -4.41 5.69 -16.54
CA GLU A 117 -5.76 5.93 -15.96
C GLU A 117 -6.21 4.79 -15.03
N ASP A 118 -5.90 3.55 -15.40
CA ASP A 118 -6.21 2.38 -14.56
C ASP A 118 -5.36 2.30 -13.28
N TRP A 119 -4.22 3.00 -13.21
CA TRP A 119 -3.36 2.92 -12.04
C TRP A 119 -4.00 3.61 -10.83
N PRO A 120 -4.12 2.94 -9.67
CA PRO A 120 -4.78 3.53 -8.53
C PRO A 120 -4.02 4.76 -8.01
N PRO A 121 -4.72 5.85 -7.67
CA PRO A 121 -4.07 7.05 -7.14
C PRO A 121 -3.29 6.71 -5.87
N PHE A 122 -2.16 7.39 -5.67
CA PHE A 122 -1.42 7.25 -4.42
C PHE A 122 -2.18 7.98 -3.30
N PRO A 123 -2.43 7.33 -2.15
CA PRO A 123 -3.03 7.98 -0.98
C PRO A 123 -2.21 9.21 -0.57
N ASN A 124 -2.79 10.39 -0.71
CA ASN A 124 -2.17 11.69 -0.46
C ASN A 124 -2.70 12.38 0.81
N GLY A 125 -3.60 11.72 1.52
CA GLY A 125 -4.10 12.14 2.82
C GLY A 125 -4.99 13.39 2.83
N LYS A 126 -5.55 13.79 1.68
CA LYS A 126 -6.44 14.96 1.58
C LYS A 126 -7.83 14.71 2.17
N SER A 127 -8.26 13.45 2.25
CA SER A 127 -9.52 13.06 2.90
C SER A 127 -9.40 11.73 3.62
N GLU A 128 -10.36 11.41 4.48
CA GLU A 128 -10.40 10.12 5.18
C GLU A 128 -10.50 8.92 4.23
N THR A 129 -11.22 9.09 3.13
CA THR A 129 -11.37 8.05 2.10
C THR A 129 -10.11 7.85 1.28
N ASP A 130 -9.18 8.80 1.33
CA ASP A 130 -7.95 8.79 0.54
C ASP A 130 -6.89 7.86 1.14
N TYR A 131 -6.97 7.53 2.43
CA TYR A 131 -6.06 6.55 3.05
C TYR A 131 -6.35 5.12 2.62
N ILE A 132 -5.34 4.26 2.82
CA ILE A 132 -5.43 2.83 2.51
C ILE A 132 -6.52 2.19 3.35
N HIS A 133 -7.41 1.44 2.67
CA HIS A 133 -8.42 0.57 3.27
C HIS A 133 -8.03 -0.88 3.02
N ASP A 134 -8.28 -1.75 3.99
CA ASP A 134 -7.95 -3.16 3.86
C ASP A 134 -8.89 -3.82 2.84
N ASP A 135 -8.35 -4.18 1.69
CA ASP A 135 -9.09 -4.84 0.62
C ASP A 135 -8.14 -5.66 -0.25
N ILE A 136 -8.14 -6.97 -0.03
CA ILE A 136 -7.42 -7.92 -0.89
C ILE A 136 -8.35 -8.65 -1.86
N THR A 137 -9.64 -8.30 -1.84
CA THR A 137 -10.65 -9.05 -2.60
C THR A 137 -10.36 -9.10 -4.10
N PRO A 138 -9.78 -8.07 -4.77
CA PRO A 138 -9.43 -8.17 -6.19
C PRO A 138 -8.49 -9.34 -6.55
N LEU A 139 -7.68 -9.82 -5.59
CA LEU A 139 -6.78 -10.96 -5.80
C LEU A 139 -7.53 -12.31 -5.88
N LEU A 140 -8.81 -12.31 -5.51
CA LEU A 140 -9.67 -13.48 -5.44
C LEU A 140 -10.62 -13.56 -6.64
N TYR A 141 -10.59 -12.60 -7.57
CA TYR A 141 -11.39 -12.62 -8.80
C TYR A 141 -10.50 -12.81 -10.02
N ASN A 142 -11.01 -13.55 -11.00
CA ASN A 142 -10.46 -13.60 -12.36
C ASN A 142 -11.42 -12.87 -13.31
N LEU A 143 -10.99 -12.66 -14.54
CA LEU A 143 -11.91 -12.29 -15.61
C LEU A 143 -12.61 -13.54 -16.14
N ASP A 144 -13.93 -13.46 -16.30
CA ASP A 144 -14.69 -14.44 -17.08
C ASP A 144 -14.52 -14.22 -18.60
N ASP A 145 -15.19 -15.06 -19.40
CA ASP A 145 -15.13 -15.00 -20.87
C ASP A 145 -15.62 -13.64 -21.43
N ASP A 146 -16.48 -12.95 -20.67
CA ASP A 146 -17.03 -11.63 -21.00
C ASP A 146 -16.20 -10.47 -20.40
N LYS A 147 -15.02 -10.77 -19.84
CA LYS A 147 -14.11 -9.83 -19.16
C LYS A 147 -14.72 -9.15 -17.93
N ASN A 148 -15.67 -9.79 -17.27
CA ASN A 148 -16.17 -9.33 -15.98
C ASN A 148 -15.42 -10.02 -14.84
N PRO A 149 -15.17 -9.33 -13.71
CA PRO A 149 -14.64 -9.97 -12.51
C PRO A 149 -15.60 -11.05 -11.99
N ALA A 150 -15.12 -12.30 -11.97
CA ALA A 150 -15.80 -13.47 -11.44
C ALA A 150 -14.95 -14.14 -10.36
N LEU A 151 -15.59 -14.57 -9.28
CA LEU A 151 -14.91 -15.17 -8.14
C LEU A 151 -14.10 -16.40 -8.58
N ASN A 152 -12.83 -16.44 -8.22
CA ASN A 152 -11.99 -17.60 -8.46
C ASN A 152 -12.24 -18.67 -7.39
N THR A 153 -13.13 -19.61 -7.70
CA THR A 153 -13.54 -20.69 -6.80
C THR A 153 -12.41 -21.65 -6.42
N ASP A 154 -11.30 -21.67 -7.18
CA ASP A 154 -10.11 -22.47 -6.81
C ASP A 154 -9.36 -21.86 -5.62
N ILE A 155 -9.57 -20.56 -5.35
CA ILE A 155 -8.97 -19.84 -4.23
C ILE A 155 -9.93 -19.78 -3.04
N GLU A 156 -11.15 -19.30 -3.26
CA GLU A 156 -12.22 -19.24 -2.25
C GLU A 156 -13.57 -19.45 -2.95
N GLU A 157 -14.34 -20.42 -2.46
CA GLU A 157 -15.63 -20.82 -3.05
C GLU A 157 -16.78 -19.93 -2.53
N ASN A 158 -16.59 -19.29 -1.37
CA ASN A 158 -17.63 -18.55 -0.69
C ASN A 158 -17.47 -17.03 -0.82
N GLU A 159 -18.30 -16.42 -1.64
CA GLU A 159 -18.39 -14.96 -1.85
C GLU A 159 -18.58 -14.19 -0.52
N ASP A 160 -19.36 -14.73 0.43
CA ASP A 160 -19.57 -14.07 1.73
C ASP A 160 -18.29 -14.02 2.57
N VAL A 161 -17.35 -14.96 2.37
CA VAL A 161 -16.03 -14.93 3.01
C VAL A 161 -15.16 -13.85 2.37
N VAL A 162 -15.21 -13.73 1.05
CA VAL A 162 -14.49 -12.70 0.28
C VAL A 162 -14.97 -11.30 0.68
N GLN A 163 -16.27 -11.06 0.71
CA GLN A 163 -16.84 -9.75 1.06
C GLN A 163 -16.47 -9.31 2.48
N LYS A 164 -16.21 -10.24 3.40
CA LYS A 164 -15.72 -9.92 4.75
C LYS A 164 -14.31 -9.35 4.78
N MET A 165 -13.53 -9.51 3.71
CA MET A 165 -12.16 -9.01 3.56
C MET A 165 -12.09 -7.67 2.80
N ASN A 166 -13.23 -7.03 2.54
CA ASN A 166 -13.32 -5.67 1.98
C ASN A 166 -13.75 -4.70 3.08
N GLU A 167 -12.88 -3.76 3.46
CA GLU A 167 -13.17 -2.79 4.53
C GLU A 167 -14.35 -1.88 4.22
N LYS A 168 -14.62 -1.60 2.93
CA LYS A 168 -15.81 -0.83 2.51
C LYS A 168 -17.11 -1.56 2.86
N SER A 169 -17.08 -2.89 2.84
CA SER A 169 -18.23 -3.75 3.18
C SER A 169 -18.24 -4.16 4.66
N ASN A 170 -17.06 -4.26 5.28
CA ASN A 170 -16.89 -4.74 6.65
C ASN A 170 -15.71 -4.08 7.37
N PRO A 171 -15.94 -3.24 8.40
CA PRO A 171 -14.86 -2.61 9.17
C PRO A 171 -13.90 -3.59 9.87
N GLN A 172 -14.28 -4.86 10.02
CA GLN A 172 -13.43 -5.92 10.57
C GLN A 172 -12.59 -6.64 9.49
N ALA A 173 -12.56 -6.13 8.25
CA ALA A 173 -11.81 -6.72 7.14
C ALA A 173 -10.34 -7.05 7.46
N PRO A 174 -9.55 -6.19 8.14
CA PRO A 174 -8.18 -6.56 8.51
C PRO A 174 -8.12 -7.84 9.34
N ARG A 175 -9.04 -8.01 10.30
CA ARG A 175 -9.10 -9.22 11.15
C ARG A 175 -9.51 -10.45 10.34
N HIS A 176 -10.46 -10.31 9.44
CA HIS A 176 -10.89 -11.40 8.56
C HIS A 176 -9.80 -11.81 7.58
N ARG A 177 -9.13 -10.84 6.93
CA ARG A 177 -7.96 -11.07 6.09
C ARG A 177 -6.88 -11.81 6.85
N LEU A 178 -6.45 -11.31 8.01
CA LEU A 178 -5.41 -11.96 8.82
C LEU A 178 -5.78 -13.39 9.21
N SER A 179 -7.05 -13.62 9.57
CA SER A 179 -7.55 -14.96 9.86
C SER A 179 -7.51 -15.87 8.63
N TRP A 180 -7.96 -15.39 7.47
CA TRP A 180 -8.04 -16.18 6.24
C TRP A 180 -6.64 -16.43 5.64
N ILE A 181 -5.82 -15.40 5.49
CA ILE A 181 -4.41 -15.49 5.07
C ILE A 181 -3.58 -16.25 6.09
N GLY A 182 -3.98 -16.32 7.37
CA GLY A 182 -3.28 -17.11 8.40
C GLY A 182 -3.14 -18.59 8.03
N TYR A 183 -4.04 -19.14 7.21
CA TYR A 183 -3.96 -20.50 6.72
C TYR A 183 -3.00 -20.63 5.53
N ALA A 184 -2.00 -21.52 5.65
CA ALA A 184 -1.01 -21.73 4.61
C ALA A 184 -1.60 -22.20 3.27
N LYS A 185 -2.73 -22.93 3.30
CA LYS A 185 -3.46 -23.33 2.08
C LYS A 185 -3.92 -22.10 1.29
N ASN A 186 -4.56 -21.16 1.97
CA ASN A 186 -5.13 -19.96 1.37
C ASN A 186 -4.03 -19.08 0.75
N ARG A 187 -2.90 -18.91 1.45
CA ARG A 187 -1.74 -18.15 0.92
C ARG A 187 -1.11 -18.76 -0.33
N LYS A 188 -1.14 -20.08 -0.46
CA LYS A 188 -0.56 -20.78 -1.62
C LYS A 188 -1.43 -20.64 -2.87
N ASN A 189 -2.73 -20.38 -2.68
CA ASN A 189 -3.68 -20.25 -3.78
C ASN A 189 -3.78 -18.81 -4.30
N ILE A 190 -3.36 -17.81 -3.52
CA ILE A 190 -3.21 -16.44 -4.03
C ILE A 190 -2.04 -16.40 -5.01
N SER A 191 -2.31 -15.98 -6.24
CA SER A 191 -1.30 -15.62 -7.23
C SER A 191 -1.31 -14.10 -7.42
N LEU A 192 -0.12 -13.52 -7.35
CA LEU A 192 0.12 -12.14 -7.77
C LEU A 192 0.66 -12.18 -9.19
N THR A 193 0.23 -11.22 -9.99
CA THR A 193 0.61 -11.05 -11.38
C THR A 193 1.14 -9.64 -11.60
N GLU A 194 1.76 -9.39 -12.75
CA GLU A 194 2.18 -8.04 -13.17
C GLU A 194 1.03 -7.03 -13.27
N LYS A 195 -0.23 -7.51 -13.25
CA LYS A 195 -1.43 -6.67 -13.25
C LYS A 195 -1.89 -6.27 -11.86
N ASP A 196 -1.26 -6.77 -10.80
CA ASP A 196 -1.64 -6.49 -9.42
C ASP A 196 -0.80 -5.34 -8.86
N VAL A 197 -1.46 -4.26 -8.50
CA VAL A 197 -0.86 -3.15 -7.74
C VAL A 197 -1.25 -3.32 -6.28
N LEU A 198 -0.26 -3.41 -5.41
CA LEU A 198 -0.48 -3.43 -3.96
C LEU A 198 -0.09 -2.09 -3.37
N THR A 199 -0.98 -1.54 -2.54
CA THR A 199 -0.70 -0.39 -1.68
C THR A 199 -0.79 -0.86 -0.23
N PHE A 200 0.25 -0.66 0.57
CA PHE A 200 0.27 -1.10 1.96
C PHE A 200 0.85 -0.03 2.88
N ASP A 201 0.37 -0.05 4.13
CA ASP A 201 0.81 0.85 5.20
C ASP A 201 1.47 0.03 6.31
N PHE A 202 2.72 0.35 6.58
CA PHE A 202 3.43 -0.11 7.76
C PHE A 202 3.41 1.00 8.81
N CYS A 203 2.51 0.87 9.78
CA CYS A 203 2.39 1.80 10.88
C CYS A 203 2.54 1.08 12.22
N ASN A 204 3.09 1.78 13.22
CA ASN A 204 3.13 1.28 14.58
C ASN A 204 2.72 2.38 15.55
N GLY A 205 1.88 2.01 16.50
CA GLY A 205 1.47 2.82 17.63
C GLY A 205 2.01 2.18 18.90
N TYR A 206 2.79 2.93 19.67
CA TYR A 206 2.97 2.57 21.07
C TYR A 206 1.73 3.07 21.82
N PRO A 207 1.02 2.21 22.57
CA PRO A 207 0.04 2.72 23.52
C PRO A 207 0.79 3.65 24.47
N ALA A 208 0.36 4.91 24.52
CA ALA A 208 0.82 5.89 25.50
C ALA A 208 0.35 5.50 26.91
#